data_AF-A0A0A2H0D8-F1
#
_entry.id   AF-A0A0A2H0D8-F1
#
_cell.length_a   1.000
_cell.length_b   1.000
_cell.length_c   1.000
_cell.angle_alpha   90.00
_cell.angle_beta   90.00
_cell.angle_gamma   90.00
#
_symmetry.space_group_name_H-M   'P 1'
#
loop_
_entity.id
_entity.type
_entity.pdbx_description
1 polymer ?
#
loop_
_entity_poly.entity_id
_entity_poly.type
_entity_poly.pdbx_seq_one_letter_code
_entity_poly.pdbx_strand_id
1 'polypeptide(L)'
;MRRLIVLALLFITTISTSQVLSERDRATVIDEVLADRFNNLLPKLMDRADIDMWVVISREYNEDPVLKTMLPSTWLNARRRTILVFYRDKEANTIEKLAVARYNVGKNIISAWDKEKQPDQWQRLLEIIEKRNPSKIGLNYSDNYGLADGVVKTDYDAFISRLTRAQQVKVVSAEQLAVGWLETRTALEVGYFEQLVDITHDIIKDAFSAKVITPGVTSTDDVVWYLRQRVTDMGLETWFHPTVDIQRSEEKLESHIVSFSNRPEGKIIQKGDLIHCDFGITYLRLNTDCQQHAYVPKDGETKAPDFLIKAFKDGNKIQDILTSNFETGRSGNEILLAALKEGKEAGLRPSIYTHPLGMYGHAAGPTIGMWDSQGGVPGTGDYPLYENTGYAIELNTTVKIPEWNKDIRIMLEEAGFWGEDGFRYVSGRQEELMLVD
;
A
#
# COMPACT_ATOMS: atom_id res chain seq x y z
N MET A 1 29.08 41.87 52.05
CA MET A 1 28.41 40.61 51.65
C MET A 1 27.91 40.76 50.22
N ARG A 2 28.68 40.33 49.22
CA ARG A 2 28.27 40.30 47.80
C ARG A 2 27.54 38.97 47.55
N ARG A 3 26.26 39.01 47.20
CA ARG A 3 25.52 37.83 46.74
C ARG A 3 25.61 37.79 45.22
N LEU A 4 26.31 36.77 44.70
CA LEU A 4 26.22 36.37 43.29
C LEU A 4 24.84 35.75 43.06
N ILE A 5 24.10 36.30 42.11
CA ILE A 5 22.93 35.63 41.53
C ILE A 5 23.45 34.94 40.27
N VAL A 6 23.54 33.61 40.32
CA VAL A 6 23.77 32.78 39.14
C VAL A 6 22.40 32.50 38.53
N LEU A 7 22.10 33.12 37.39
CA LEU A 7 20.94 32.79 36.58
C LEU A 7 21.28 31.52 35.78
N ALA A 8 20.65 30.40 36.12
CA ALA A 8 20.70 29.19 35.31
C ALA A 8 19.71 29.36 34.14
N LEU A 9 20.23 29.61 32.94
CA LEU A 9 19.48 29.51 31.69
C LEU A 9 19.27 28.03 31.38
N LEU A 10 18.06 27.53 31.67
CA LEU A 10 17.54 26.28 31.12
C LEU A 10 17.24 26.51 29.64
N PHE A 11 18.17 26.09 28.77
CA PHE A 11 17.85 25.85 27.36
C PHE A 11 16.91 24.65 27.30
N ILE A 12 15.61 24.92 27.18
CA ILE A 12 14.66 23.92 26.69
C ILE A 12 14.88 23.85 25.18
N THR A 13 15.78 22.97 24.74
CA THR A 13 15.77 22.52 23.36
C THR A 13 14.52 21.66 23.20
N THR A 14 13.45 22.24 22.67
CA THR A 14 12.37 21.47 22.07
C THR A 14 12.97 20.81 20.83
N ILE A 15 13.54 19.63 21.02
CA ILE A 15 13.83 18.77 19.88
C ILE A 15 12.46 18.31 19.39
N SER A 16 11.96 18.91 18.31
CA SER A 16 10.76 18.48 17.58
C SER A 16 11.05 17.18 16.84
N THR A 17 11.52 16.16 17.55
CA THR A 17 11.66 14.79 17.06
C THR A 17 10.61 13.95 17.74
N SER A 18 9.46 13.80 17.08
CA SER A 18 8.76 12.51 17.00
C SER A 18 7.48 12.67 16.18
N GLN A 19 7.60 12.96 14.87
CA GLN A 19 6.51 12.72 13.91
C GLN A 19 6.18 11.21 13.82
N VAL A 20 7.10 10.35 14.28
CA VAL A 20 7.01 8.90 14.22
C VAL A 20 7.00 8.30 15.63
N LEU A 21 6.01 7.47 15.94
CA LEU A 21 5.85 6.85 17.26
C LEU A 21 7.03 5.95 17.67
N SER A 22 7.22 5.78 18.98
CA SER A 22 8.14 4.77 19.52
C SER A 22 7.65 3.36 19.20
N GLU A 23 8.54 2.36 19.11
CA GLU A 23 8.16 0.96 18.84
C GLU A 23 7.09 0.42 19.81
N ARG A 24 7.12 0.84 21.08
CA ARG A 24 6.10 0.47 22.07
C ARG A 24 4.74 1.09 21.75
N ASP A 25 4.72 2.34 21.32
CA ASP A 25 3.47 3.04 21.00
C ASP A 25 2.91 2.54 19.67
N ARG A 26 3.78 2.28 18.67
CA ARG A 26 3.42 1.60 17.42
C ARG A 26 2.75 0.25 17.69
N ALA A 27 3.33 -0.54 18.60
CA ALA A 27 2.78 -1.84 18.96
C ALA A 27 1.36 -1.73 19.55
N THR A 28 1.10 -0.69 20.35
CA THR A 28 -0.23 -0.42 20.91
C THR A 28 -1.23 -0.07 19.82
N VAL A 29 -0.86 0.83 18.91
CA VAL A 29 -1.71 1.23 17.77
C VAL A 29 -2.02 0.05 16.86
N ILE A 30 -1.01 -0.74 16.49
CA ILE A 30 -1.17 -1.92 15.65
C ILE A 30 -2.15 -2.92 16.28
N ASP A 31 -2.02 -3.19 17.58
CA ASP A 31 -2.89 -4.14 18.28
C ASP A 31 -4.33 -3.62 18.46
N GLU A 32 -4.51 -2.30 18.58
CA GLU A 32 -5.82 -1.65 18.59
C GLU A 32 -6.52 -1.75 17.23
N VAL A 33 -5.82 -1.40 16.14
CA VAL A 33 -6.32 -1.55 14.77
C VAL A 33 -6.69 -3.01 14.49
N LEU A 34 -5.81 -3.96 14.84
CA LEU A 34 -6.11 -5.40 14.71
C LEU A 34 -7.38 -5.80 15.45
N ALA A 35 -7.58 -5.29 16.67
CA ALA A 35 -8.79 -5.57 17.45
C ALA A 35 -10.04 -5.04 16.74
N ASP A 36 -10.02 -3.80 16.25
CA ASP A 36 -11.12 -3.22 15.47
C ASP A 36 -11.42 -4.05 14.21
N ARG A 37 -10.38 -4.39 13.44
CA ARG A 37 -10.52 -5.21 12.23
C ARG A 37 -11.14 -6.58 12.53
N PHE A 38 -10.71 -7.27 13.58
CA PHE A 38 -11.27 -8.57 13.94
C PHE A 38 -12.71 -8.50 14.46
N ASN A 39 -13.07 -7.44 15.18
CA ASN A 39 -14.37 -7.33 15.84
C ASN A 39 -15.45 -6.72 14.95
N ASN A 40 -15.09 -5.73 14.12
CA ASN A 40 -16.04 -4.88 13.42
C ASN A 40 -15.98 -5.05 11.89
N LEU A 41 -14.80 -5.32 11.33
CA LEU A 41 -14.62 -5.47 9.87
C LEU A 41 -14.81 -6.93 9.43
N LEU A 42 -14.11 -7.88 10.07
CA LEU A 42 -14.10 -9.28 9.67
C LEU A 42 -15.52 -9.89 9.53
N PRO A 43 -16.47 -9.68 10.47
CA PRO A 43 -17.81 -10.24 10.31
C PRO A 43 -18.51 -9.76 9.03
N LYS A 44 -18.37 -8.47 8.71
CA LYS A 44 -18.95 -7.88 7.49
C LYS A 44 -18.34 -8.48 6.23
N LEU A 45 -17.02 -8.69 6.23
CA LEU A 45 -16.31 -9.28 5.09
C LEU A 45 -16.68 -10.76 4.90
N MET A 46 -16.80 -11.53 5.99
CA MET A 46 -17.25 -12.93 5.92
C MET A 46 -18.70 -13.02 5.42
N ASP A 47 -19.57 -12.11 5.83
CA ASP A 47 -20.94 -12.01 5.32
C ASP A 47 -20.95 -11.68 3.82
N ARG A 48 -20.14 -10.69 3.38
CA ARG A 48 -19.99 -10.28 1.97
C ARG A 48 -19.47 -11.41 1.08
N ALA A 49 -18.46 -12.15 1.53
CA ALA A 49 -17.86 -13.25 0.79
C ALA A 49 -18.66 -14.57 0.89
N ASP A 50 -19.73 -14.57 1.69
CA ASP A 50 -20.55 -15.74 2.01
C ASP A 50 -19.71 -16.94 2.47
N ILE A 51 -18.85 -16.73 3.47
CA ILE A 51 -18.00 -17.76 4.08
C ILE A 51 -18.38 -17.90 5.55
N ASP A 52 -18.79 -19.11 5.96
CA ASP A 52 -19.14 -19.40 7.36
C ASP A 52 -17.91 -19.63 8.22
N MET A 53 -16.89 -20.30 7.66
CA MET A 53 -15.64 -20.58 8.35
C MET A 53 -14.45 -20.23 7.47
N TRP A 54 -13.59 -19.34 7.96
CA TRP A 54 -12.33 -19.01 7.30
C TRP A 54 -11.17 -19.68 8.01
N VAL A 55 -10.44 -20.54 7.31
CA VAL A 55 -9.28 -21.25 7.83
C VAL A 55 -8.02 -20.72 7.15
N VAL A 56 -7.19 -20.01 7.92
CA VAL A 56 -5.90 -19.48 7.43
C VAL A 56 -4.79 -20.38 7.97
N ILE A 57 -4.21 -21.20 7.09
CA ILE A 57 -3.18 -22.18 7.46
C ILE A 57 -1.82 -21.63 7.04
N SER A 58 -0.91 -21.53 8.01
CA SER A 58 0.43 -21.06 7.72
C SER A 58 1.51 -21.62 8.64
N ARG A 59 2.77 -21.29 8.36
CA ARG A 59 3.93 -21.72 9.14
C ARG A 59 5.01 -20.65 9.18
N GLU A 60 5.80 -20.70 10.25
CA GLU A 60 6.99 -19.86 10.44
C GLU A 60 7.92 -19.89 9.21
N TYR A 61 8.32 -18.69 8.77
CA TYR A 61 9.17 -18.41 7.60
C TYR A 61 8.54 -18.70 6.23
N ASN A 62 7.26 -19.07 6.20
CA ASN A 62 6.51 -19.23 4.96
C ASN A 62 5.07 -18.78 5.21
N GLU A 63 4.95 -17.57 5.74
CA GLU A 63 3.67 -17.02 6.15
C GLU A 63 2.79 -16.70 4.94
N ASP A 64 1.53 -17.10 5.06
CA ASP A 64 0.45 -16.65 4.19
C ASP A 64 0.42 -15.10 4.26
N PRO A 65 0.37 -14.38 3.12
CA PRO A 65 0.40 -12.92 3.14
C PRO A 65 -0.75 -12.31 3.95
N VAL A 66 -1.94 -12.92 3.96
CA VAL A 66 -3.03 -12.52 4.84
C VAL A 66 -2.64 -12.75 6.30
N LEU A 67 -2.08 -13.90 6.65
CA LEU A 67 -1.71 -14.21 8.04
C LEU A 67 -0.70 -13.21 8.60
N LYS A 68 0.29 -12.75 7.82
CA LYS A 68 1.27 -11.74 8.26
C LYS A 68 0.58 -10.49 8.82
N THR A 69 -0.55 -10.09 8.21
CA THR A 69 -1.32 -8.92 8.63
C THR A 69 -2.15 -9.13 9.88
N MET A 70 -2.38 -10.39 10.30
CA MET A 70 -3.21 -10.78 11.43
C MET A 70 -2.43 -10.99 12.73
N LEU A 71 -1.09 -11.03 12.65
CA LEU A 71 -0.24 -11.27 13.81
C LEU A 71 -0.25 -10.05 14.74
N PRO A 72 -0.25 -10.24 16.08
CA PRO A 72 -0.08 -9.12 17.02
C PRO A 72 1.27 -8.44 16.80
N SER A 73 1.38 -7.18 17.21
CA SER A 73 2.57 -6.33 17.07
C SER A 73 3.89 -7.00 17.48
N THR A 74 3.87 -7.81 18.53
CA THR A 74 5.04 -8.50 19.09
C THR A 74 5.39 -9.83 18.42
N TRP A 75 4.61 -10.26 17.42
CA TRP A 75 4.88 -11.46 16.64
C TRP A 75 5.35 -11.04 15.24
N LEU A 76 6.68 -10.98 15.09
CA LEU A 76 7.32 -10.61 13.82
C LEU A 76 7.16 -11.69 12.74
N ASN A 77 6.95 -12.95 13.15
CA ASN A 77 6.73 -14.09 12.28
C ASN A 77 5.68 -15.02 12.92
N ALA A 78 5.13 -15.94 12.13
CA ALA A 78 4.34 -17.04 12.68
C ALA A 78 5.24 -17.92 13.57
N ARG A 79 4.63 -18.69 14.49
CA ARG A 79 5.39 -19.58 15.40
C ARG A 79 5.05 -21.03 15.08
N ARG A 80 5.97 -21.78 14.46
CA ARG A 80 5.69 -23.11 13.87
C ARG A 80 4.43 -23.06 12.97
N ARG A 81 3.65 -24.16 12.88
CA ARG A 81 2.35 -24.15 12.21
C ARG A 81 1.34 -23.35 13.02
N THR A 82 0.82 -22.29 12.42
CA THR A 82 -0.24 -21.44 12.96
C THR A 82 -1.47 -21.60 12.07
N ILE A 83 -2.57 -22.07 12.65
CA ILE A 83 -3.86 -22.19 11.95
C ILE A 83 -4.83 -21.27 12.64
N LEU A 84 -5.28 -20.22 11.96
CA LEU A 84 -6.36 -19.35 12.44
C LEU A 84 -7.68 -19.88 11.90
N VAL A 85 -8.69 -19.90 12.76
CA VAL A 85 -10.05 -20.32 12.42
C VAL A 85 -11.01 -19.24 12.87
N PHE A 86 -11.69 -18.63 11.91
CA PHE A 86 -12.76 -17.68 12.14
C PHE A 86 -14.08 -18.36 11.79
N TYR A 87 -15.07 -18.30 12.68
CA TYR A 87 -16.39 -18.88 12.42
C TYR A 87 -17.47 -17.83 12.64
N ARG A 88 -18.20 -17.54 11.57
CA ARG A 88 -19.26 -16.54 11.49
C ARG A 88 -20.62 -17.21 11.67
N ASP A 89 -21.29 -16.88 12.77
CA ASP A 89 -22.70 -17.22 12.97
C ASP A 89 -23.54 -15.97 12.64
N LYS A 90 -24.18 -16.01 11.46
CA LYS A 90 -25.00 -14.90 10.95
C LYS A 90 -26.27 -14.71 11.78
N GLU A 91 -26.89 -15.79 12.24
CA GLU A 91 -28.16 -15.75 12.98
C GLU A 91 -27.97 -15.17 14.39
N ALA A 92 -26.92 -15.63 15.09
CA ALA A 92 -26.57 -15.10 16.41
C ALA A 92 -25.81 -13.76 16.32
N ASN A 93 -25.44 -13.33 15.11
CA ASN A 93 -24.56 -12.19 14.84
C ASN A 93 -23.25 -12.26 15.67
N THR A 94 -22.58 -13.40 15.67
CA THR A 94 -21.31 -13.59 16.39
C THR A 94 -20.16 -13.96 15.46
N ILE A 95 -18.94 -13.79 15.97
CA ILE A 95 -17.69 -14.20 15.33
C ILE A 95 -16.81 -14.90 16.36
N GLU A 96 -16.54 -16.19 16.16
CA GLU A 96 -15.51 -16.90 16.92
C GLU A 96 -14.15 -16.69 16.26
N LYS A 97 -13.12 -16.48 17.08
CA LYS A 97 -11.72 -16.26 16.65
C LYS A 97 -10.81 -17.21 17.40
N LEU A 98 -10.40 -18.28 16.73
CA LEU A 98 -9.63 -19.36 17.33
C LEU A 98 -8.29 -19.53 16.63
N ALA A 99 -7.30 -20.00 17.38
CA ALA A 99 -6.04 -20.48 16.83
C ALA A 99 -5.88 -21.95 17.21
N VAL A 100 -5.70 -22.84 16.23
CA VAL A 100 -5.24 -24.21 16.49
C VAL A 100 -3.72 -24.15 16.67
N ALA A 101 -3.27 -23.48 17.73
CA ALA A 101 -1.88 -23.24 18.10
C ALA A 101 -1.74 -23.31 19.62
N ARG A 102 -0.52 -23.52 20.14
CA ARG A 102 -0.29 -23.71 21.59
C ARG A 102 -0.63 -22.50 22.46
N TYR A 103 -0.66 -21.30 21.87
CA TYR A 103 -0.81 -20.04 22.59
C TYR A 103 -1.83 -19.17 21.89
N ASN A 104 -2.43 -18.25 22.65
CA ASN A 104 -3.28 -17.20 22.07
C ASN A 104 -2.46 -16.38 21.05
N VAL A 105 -3.10 -15.98 19.96
CA VAL A 105 -2.51 -15.07 18.98
C VAL A 105 -2.97 -13.67 19.35
N GLY A 106 -2.11 -12.96 20.09
CA GLY A 106 -2.45 -11.69 20.71
C GLY A 106 -3.59 -11.81 21.73
N LYS A 107 -4.35 -10.73 21.90
CA LYS A 107 -5.54 -10.69 22.78
C LYS A 107 -6.84 -11.12 22.08
N ASN A 108 -6.85 -11.12 20.74
CA ASN A 108 -8.08 -11.24 19.95
C ASN A 108 -8.41 -12.67 19.52
N ILE A 109 -7.43 -13.58 19.51
CA ILE A 109 -7.60 -14.94 18.99
C ILE A 109 -7.18 -15.94 20.07
N ILE A 110 -8.13 -16.77 20.49
CA ILE A 110 -7.96 -17.69 21.61
C ILE A 110 -7.38 -19.02 21.12
N SER A 111 -6.38 -19.54 21.83
CA SER A 111 -5.87 -20.89 21.57
C SER A 111 -6.97 -21.92 21.81
N ALA A 112 -7.19 -22.75 20.81
CA ALA A 112 -8.10 -23.88 20.85
C ALA A 112 -7.36 -25.22 20.84
N TRP A 113 -6.04 -25.27 21.04
CA TRP A 113 -5.26 -26.50 20.95
C TRP A 113 -4.43 -26.78 22.21
N ASP A 114 -4.84 -27.84 22.92
CA ASP A 114 -4.08 -28.47 23.99
C ASP A 114 -3.38 -29.72 23.43
N LYS A 115 -2.07 -29.59 23.16
CA LYS A 115 -1.27 -30.67 22.58
C LYS A 115 -1.26 -31.94 23.45
N GLU A 116 -1.32 -31.79 24.77
CA GLU A 116 -1.22 -32.93 25.67
C GLU A 116 -2.50 -33.78 25.65
N LYS A 117 -3.65 -33.17 25.34
CA LYS A 117 -4.93 -33.87 25.16
C LYS A 117 -5.14 -34.39 23.74
N GLN A 118 -4.72 -33.62 22.75
CA GLN A 118 -4.83 -33.96 21.33
C GLN A 118 -3.50 -33.67 20.64
N PRO A 119 -2.58 -34.65 20.54
CA PRO A 119 -1.24 -34.43 19.99
C PRO A 119 -1.25 -34.13 18.49
N ASP A 120 -2.29 -34.52 17.75
CA ASP A 120 -2.46 -34.16 16.34
C ASP A 120 -3.21 -32.82 16.20
N GLN A 121 -2.44 -31.78 15.87
CA GLN A 121 -2.96 -30.43 15.60
C GLN A 121 -4.05 -30.43 14.53
N TRP A 122 -3.94 -31.28 13.51
CA TRP A 122 -4.95 -31.33 12.45
C TRP A 122 -6.23 -31.99 12.93
N GLN A 123 -6.13 -33.06 13.72
CA GLN A 123 -7.31 -33.68 14.31
C GLN A 123 -8.09 -32.66 15.15
N ARG A 124 -7.37 -31.77 15.86
CA ARG A 124 -8.02 -30.70 16.60
C ARG A 124 -8.78 -29.71 15.70
N LEU A 125 -8.23 -29.38 14.52
CA LEU A 125 -8.93 -28.56 13.53
C LEU A 125 -10.21 -29.25 13.03
N LEU A 126 -10.17 -30.56 12.77
CA LEU A 126 -11.35 -31.32 12.35
C LEU A 126 -12.46 -31.30 13.40
N GLU A 127 -12.14 -31.52 14.68
CA GLU A 127 -13.10 -31.44 15.78
C GLU A 127 -13.78 -30.06 15.85
N ILE A 128 -13.03 -28.99 15.57
CA ILE A 128 -13.55 -27.61 15.52
C ILE A 128 -14.54 -27.45 14.37
N ILE A 129 -14.20 -27.96 13.18
CA ILE A 129 -15.03 -27.95 11.97
C ILE A 129 -16.31 -28.77 12.20
N GLU A 130 -16.20 -29.99 12.72
CA GLU A 130 -17.33 -30.89 12.96
C GLU A 130 -18.32 -30.32 13.95
N LYS A 131 -17.84 -29.73 15.06
CA LYS A 131 -18.71 -29.13 16.07
C LYS A 131 -19.56 -27.98 15.52
N ARG A 132 -19.02 -27.20 14.58
CA ARG A 132 -19.66 -26.01 13.99
C ARG A 132 -20.43 -26.31 12.71
N ASN A 133 -20.06 -27.40 12.03
CA ASN A 133 -20.66 -27.87 10.79
C ASN A 133 -20.94 -26.74 9.77
N PRO A 134 -19.94 -25.93 9.39
CA PRO A 134 -20.14 -24.83 8.43
C PRO A 134 -20.66 -25.36 7.09
N SER A 135 -21.37 -24.53 6.32
CA SER A 135 -21.77 -24.86 4.95
C SER A 135 -20.66 -24.52 3.96
N LYS A 136 -19.88 -23.46 4.22
CA LYS A 136 -18.71 -23.04 3.44
C LYS A 136 -17.47 -22.83 4.29
N ILE A 137 -16.37 -23.46 3.87
CA ILE A 137 -15.05 -23.35 4.50
C ILE A 137 -14.11 -22.64 3.51
N GLY A 138 -13.81 -21.38 3.76
CA GLY A 138 -12.86 -20.60 2.97
C GLY A 138 -11.42 -20.99 3.28
N LEU A 139 -10.61 -21.18 2.23
CA LEU A 139 -9.17 -21.40 2.30
C LEU A 139 -8.45 -20.48 1.31
N ASN A 140 -7.30 -19.93 1.69
CA ASN A 140 -6.57 -18.91 0.90
C ASN A 140 -5.83 -19.51 -0.30
N TYR A 141 -6.55 -19.76 -1.40
CA TYR A 141 -5.97 -20.07 -2.71
C TYR A 141 -6.63 -19.20 -3.78
N SER A 142 -5.83 -18.73 -4.75
CA SER A 142 -6.27 -17.73 -5.74
C SER A 142 -5.47 -17.84 -7.04
N ASP A 143 -6.15 -17.71 -8.18
CA ASP A 143 -5.50 -17.62 -9.48
C ASP A 143 -5.10 -16.18 -9.84
N ASN A 144 -5.77 -15.18 -9.24
CA ASN A 144 -5.67 -13.77 -9.64
C ASN A 144 -4.84 -12.92 -8.68
N TYR A 145 -4.82 -13.27 -7.39
CA TYR A 145 -4.21 -12.48 -6.32
C TYR A 145 -3.18 -13.31 -5.57
N GLY A 146 -1.88 -13.09 -5.85
CA GLY A 146 -0.80 -13.75 -5.11
C GLY A 146 -0.85 -13.49 -3.60
N LEU A 147 -1.38 -12.34 -3.16
CA LEU A 147 -1.60 -12.03 -1.73
C LEU A 147 -2.73 -12.85 -1.08
N ALA A 148 -3.63 -13.43 -1.88
CA ALA A 148 -4.71 -14.30 -1.44
C ALA A 148 -4.43 -15.80 -1.71
N ASP A 149 -3.30 -16.13 -2.35
CA ASP A 149 -2.84 -17.49 -2.65
C ASP A 149 -1.80 -17.99 -1.61
N GLY A 150 -2.11 -17.78 -0.34
CA GLY A 150 -1.14 -18.01 0.73
C GLY A 150 -1.05 -19.45 1.26
N VAL A 151 -2.05 -20.31 0.97
CA VAL A 151 -2.01 -21.70 1.41
C VAL A 151 -1.00 -22.48 0.57
N VAL A 152 0.09 -22.89 1.19
CA VAL A 152 1.08 -23.68 0.45
C VAL A 152 0.59 -25.09 0.17
N LYS A 153 0.96 -25.61 -1.00
CA LYS A 153 0.49 -26.91 -1.52
C LYS A 153 0.54 -28.06 -0.50
N THR A 154 1.61 -28.13 0.29
CA THR A 154 1.78 -29.19 1.29
C THR A 154 0.82 -29.08 2.48
N ASP A 155 0.45 -27.85 2.90
CA ASP A 155 -0.57 -27.67 3.94
C ASP A 155 -1.99 -27.84 3.37
N TYR A 156 -2.22 -27.41 2.13
CA TYR A 156 -3.47 -27.69 1.40
C TYR A 156 -3.73 -29.19 1.32
N ASP A 157 -2.77 -29.97 0.80
CA ASP A 157 -2.92 -31.42 0.66
C ASP A 157 -3.13 -32.11 2.00
N ALA A 158 -2.38 -31.69 3.02
CA ALA A 158 -2.51 -32.21 4.38
C ALA A 158 -3.90 -31.92 4.98
N PHE A 159 -4.48 -30.76 4.71
CA PHE A 159 -5.80 -30.41 5.19
C PHE A 159 -6.87 -31.21 4.45
N ILE A 160 -6.85 -31.21 3.11
CA ILE A 160 -7.84 -31.89 2.28
C ILE A 160 -7.84 -33.40 2.52
N SER A 161 -6.68 -34.04 2.68
CA SER A 161 -6.58 -35.49 2.91
C SER A 161 -7.20 -35.94 4.24
N ARG A 162 -7.46 -35.01 5.16
CA ARG A 162 -8.03 -35.28 6.48
C ARG A 162 -9.53 -35.04 6.56
N LEU A 163 -10.09 -34.35 5.58
CA LEU A 163 -11.52 -34.10 5.48
C LEU A 163 -12.24 -35.30 4.86
N THR A 164 -13.44 -35.58 5.36
CA THR A 164 -14.37 -36.50 4.68
C THR A 164 -14.78 -35.91 3.33
N ARG A 165 -15.25 -36.75 2.39
CA ARG A 165 -15.73 -36.28 1.09
C ARG A 165 -16.82 -35.21 1.21
N ALA A 166 -17.71 -35.35 2.20
CA ALA A 166 -18.77 -34.38 2.48
C ALA A 166 -18.24 -33.04 3.04
N GLN A 167 -17.11 -33.02 3.72
CA GLN A 167 -16.46 -31.77 4.15
C GLN A 167 -15.63 -31.14 3.02
N GLN A 168 -14.96 -31.95 2.19
CA GLN A 168 -14.17 -31.45 1.06
C GLN A 168 -14.99 -30.61 0.09
N VAL A 169 -16.24 -31.01 -0.19
CA VAL A 169 -17.14 -30.24 -1.08
C VAL A 169 -17.57 -28.88 -0.51
N LYS A 170 -17.35 -28.65 0.79
CA LYS A 170 -17.61 -27.37 1.45
C LYS A 170 -16.41 -26.42 1.39
N VAL A 171 -15.23 -26.92 1.01
CA VAL A 171 -14.02 -26.10 0.89
C VAL A 171 -14.10 -25.29 -0.40
N VAL A 172 -13.95 -23.97 -0.26
CA VAL A 172 -14.01 -22.99 -1.35
C VAL A 172 -12.85 -22.01 -1.24
N SER A 173 -12.55 -21.31 -2.34
CA SER A 173 -11.54 -20.25 -2.31
C SER A 173 -12.01 -19.13 -1.39
N ALA A 174 -11.11 -18.66 -0.54
CA ALA A 174 -11.30 -17.46 0.26
C ALA A 174 -10.84 -16.18 -0.44
N GLU A 175 -10.53 -16.21 -1.75
CA GLU A 175 -9.97 -15.06 -2.49
C GLU A 175 -10.72 -13.75 -2.20
N GLN A 176 -12.06 -13.74 -2.35
CA GLN A 176 -12.86 -12.53 -2.13
C GLN A 176 -12.82 -12.02 -0.68
N LEU A 177 -12.70 -12.93 0.30
CA LEU A 177 -12.57 -12.58 1.72
C LEU A 177 -11.15 -12.09 2.04
N ALA A 178 -10.13 -12.76 1.50
CA ALA A 178 -8.73 -12.40 1.66
C ALA A 178 -8.43 -11.03 1.02
N VAL A 179 -8.89 -10.81 -0.22
CA VAL A 179 -8.80 -9.52 -0.92
C VAL A 179 -9.53 -8.46 -0.09
N GLY A 180 -10.78 -8.70 0.33
CA GLY A 180 -11.50 -7.75 1.19
C GLY A 180 -10.79 -7.41 2.50
N TRP A 181 -10.16 -8.41 3.13
CA TRP A 181 -9.37 -8.19 4.32
C TRP A 181 -8.11 -7.37 4.05
N LEU A 182 -7.51 -7.48 2.88
CA LEU A 182 -6.30 -6.72 2.52
C LEU A 182 -6.60 -5.36 1.89
N GLU A 183 -7.81 -5.18 1.37
CA GLU A 183 -8.31 -3.99 0.68
C GLU A 183 -8.87 -2.98 1.70
N THR A 184 -9.88 -3.37 2.46
CA THR A 184 -10.70 -2.44 3.24
C THR A 184 -9.94 -1.81 4.40
N ARG A 185 -9.94 -0.47 4.47
CA ARG A 185 -9.43 0.33 5.59
C ARG A 185 -10.53 0.56 6.62
N THR A 186 -10.18 0.51 7.91
CA THR A 186 -11.02 1.02 9.00
C THR A 186 -10.86 2.53 9.13
N ALA A 187 -11.81 3.21 9.79
CA ALA A 187 -11.70 4.64 10.08
C ALA A 187 -10.42 4.97 10.89
N LEU A 188 -10.01 4.07 11.79
CA LEU A 188 -8.75 4.22 12.54
C LEU A 188 -7.53 4.20 11.60
N GLU A 189 -7.49 3.25 10.66
CA GLU A 189 -6.39 3.17 9.69
C GLU A 189 -6.33 4.40 8.79
N VAL A 190 -7.47 4.95 8.36
CA VAL A 190 -7.51 6.16 7.52
C VAL A 190 -6.84 7.34 8.23
N GLY A 191 -7.09 7.54 9.52
CA GLY A 191 -6.43 8.62 10.29
C GLY A 191 -4.91 8.45 10.45
N TYR A 192 -4.41 7.22 10.49
CA TYR A 192 -2.97 6.96 10.47
C TYR A 192 -2.38 7.05 9.06
N PHE A 193 -3.19 6.76 8.04
CA PHE A 193 -2.77 6.83 6.65
C PHE A 193 -2.46 8.28 6.24
N GLU A 194 -3.24 9.25 6.73
CA GLU A 194 -2.98 10.69 6.52
C GLU A 194 -1.61 11.11 7.07
N GLN A 195 -1.31 10.76 8.32
CA GLN A 195 0.00 11.03 8.93
C GLN A 195 1.15 10.37 8.16
N LEU A 196 0.91 9.16 7.66
CA LEU A 196 1.89 8.42 6.88
C LEU A 196 2.18 9.12 5.54
N VAL A 197 1.14 9.60 4.84
CA VAL A 197 1.30 10.37 3.59
C VAL A 197 2.01 11.70 3.83
N ASP A 198 1.69 12.41 4.92
CA ASP A 198 2.38 13.65 5.30
C ASP A 198 3.89 13.42 5.49
N ILE A 199 4.26 12.35 6.19
CA ILE A 199 5.67 11.98 6.39
C ILE A 199 6.35 11.73 5.04
N THR A 200 5.69 11.02 4.12
CA THR A 200 6.23 10.75 2.78
C THR A 200 6.46 12.04 2.00
N HIS A 201 5.49 12.94 1.97
CA HIS A 201 5.60 14.24 1.31
C HIS A 201 6.72 15.10 1.91
N ASP A 202 6.85 15.12 3.24
CA ASP A 202 7.91 15.85 3.93
C ASP A 202 9.31 15.31 3.56
N ILE A 203 9.46 13.99 3.45
CA ILE A 203 10.72 13.35 3.04
C ILE A 203 11.05 13.69 1.58
N ILE A 204 10.09 13.62 0.67
CA ILE A 204 10.29 13.96 -0.75
C ILE A 204 10.69 15.44 -0.87
N LYS A 205 9.99 16.34 -0.19
CA LYS A 205 10.29 17.77 -0.18
C LYS A 205 11.70 18.07 0.34
N ASP A 206 12.14 17.38 1.38
CA ASP A 206 13.50 17.51 1.92
C ASP A 206 14.56 16.99 0.92
N ALA A 207 14.29 15.86 0.26
CA ALA A 207 15.15 15.27 -0.76
C ALA A 207 15.29 16.16 -2.01
N PHE A 208 14.24 16.92 -2.36
CA PHE A 208 14.24 17.89 -3.47
C PHE A 208 14.61 19.32 -3.04
N SER A 209 15.34 19.49 -1.94
CA SER A 209 15.81 20.81 -1.49
C SER A 209 17.27 21.08 -1.86
N ALA A 210 17.68 22.36 -1.85
CA ALA A 210 19.09 22.75 -2.01
C ALA A 210 20.02 22.24 -0.89
N LYS A 211 19.48 21.67 0.20
CA LYS A 211 20.29 21.01 1.24
C LYS A 211 20.87 19.68 0.76
N VAL A 212 20.16 18.99 -0.14
CA VAL A 212 20.51 17.65 -0.63
C VAL A 212 21.08 17.73 -2.05
N ILE A 213 20.46 18.55 -2.89
CA ILE A 213 20.81 18.66 -4.30
C ILE A 213 21.68 19.90 -4.54
N THR A 214 22.93 19.66 -4.93
CA THR A 214 23.83 20.67 -5.50
C THR A 214 23.95 20.43 -7.01
N PRO A 215 23.35 21.28 -7.88
CA PRO A 215 23.42 21.11 -9.32
C PRO A 215 24.87 21.08 -9.83
N GLY A 216 25.17 20.14 -10.73
CA GLY A 216 26.51 19.88 -11.25
C GLY A 216 27.36 18.96 -10.38
N VAL A 217 26.88 18.56 -9.20
CA VAL A 217 27.60 17.69 -8.24
C VAL A 217 26.78 16.47 -7.86
N THR A 218 25.56 16.67 -7.33
CA THR A 218 24.69 15.59 -6.85
C THR A 218 24.16 14.77 -8.02
N SER A 219 24.23 13.44 -7.92
CA SER A 219 23.61 12.51 -8.87
C SER A 219 22.20 12.10 -8.44
N THR A 220 21.41 11.56 -9.36
CA THR A 220 20.13 10.92 -9.03
C THR A 220 20.27 9.81 -7.99
N ASP A 221 21.37 9.04 -8.05
CA ASP A 221 21.63 7.94 -7.13
C ASP A 221 21.93 8.44 -5.71
N ASP A 222 22.63 9.58 -5.58
CA ASP A 222 22.87 10.20 -4.27
C ASP A 222 21.54 10.56 -3.58
N VAL A 223 20.54 11.05 -4.35
CA VAL A 223 19.20 11.35 -3.84
C VAL A 223 18.44 10.07 -3.46
N VAL A 224 18.55 9.00 -4.25
CA VAL A 224 17.97 7.68 -3.92
C VAL A 224 18.53 7.17 -2.58
N TRP A 225 19.84 7.24 -2.38
CA TRP A 225 20.47 6.83 -1.13
C TRP A 225 20.15 7.76 0.03
N TYR A 226 20.02 9.06 -0.22
CA TYR A 226 19.51 10.02 0.77
C TYR A 226 18.13 9.62 1.28
N LEU A 227 17.18 9.36 0.37
CA LEU A 227 15.82 8.91 0.72
C LEU A 227 15.85 7.65 1.60
N ARG A 228 16.63 6.63 1.20
CA ARG A 228 16.79 5.38 1.97
C ARG A 228 17.37 5.60 3.36
N GLN A 229 18.41 6.44 3.48
CA GLN A 229 19.03 6.73 4.76
C GLN A 229 18.09 7.54 5.65
N ARG A 230 17.41 8.55 5.09
CA ARG A 230 16.46 9.41 5.81
C ARG A 230 15.34 8.61 6.47
N VAL A 231 14.77 7.64 5.74
CA VAL A 231 13.74 6.72 6.26
C VAL A 231 14.28 5.87 7.42
N THR A 232 15.49 5.32 7.25
CA THR A 232 16.17 4.53 8.30
C THR A 232 16.41 5.36 9.56
N ASP A 233 16.89 6.61 9.41
CA ASP A 233 17.16 7.53 10.52
C ASP A 233 15.89 7.92 11.28
N MET A 234 14.73 7.89 10.61
CA MET A 234 13.42 8.10 11.24
C MET A 234 12.88 6.84 11.94
N GLY A 235 13.60 5.71 11.86
CA GLY A 235 13.14 4.41 12.36
C GLY A 235 11.97 3.85 11.56
N LEU A 236 11.88 4.17 10.28
CA LEU A 236 10.88 3.70 9.33
C LEU A 236 11.52 2.71 8.35
N GLU A 237 10.69 2.07 7.52
CA GLU A 237 11.14 1.16 6.46
C GLU A 237 10.64 1.65 5.10
N THR A 238 11.35 1.30 4.02
CA THR A 238 10.87 1.44 2.63
C THR A 238 10.42 0.08 2.13
N TRP A 239 9.26 -0.02 1.48
CA TRP A 239 8.79 -1.31 0.96
C TRP A 239 9.35 -1.65 -0.43
N PHE A 240 9.97 -0.68 -1.13
CA PHE A 240 10.76 -0.89 -2.34
C PHE A 240 12.02 -0.01 -2.34
N HIS A 241 12.89 -0.20 -3.33
CA HIS A 241 14.02 0.69 -3.55
C HIS A 241 13.54 1.87 -4.40
N PRO A 242 13.61 3.12 -3.90
CA PRO A 242 13.03 4.24 -4.61
C PRO A 242 13.83 4.57 -5.85
N THR A 243 13.25 5.40 -6.68
CA THR A 243 13.90 5.84 -7.90
C THR A 243 13.87 7.35 -8.00
N VAL A 244 14.91 7.91 -8.62
CA VAL A 244 15.00 9.32 -8.98
C VAL A 244 15.50 9.38 -10.40
N ASP A 245 14.81 10.14 -11.24
CA ASP A 245 15.18 10.34 -12.64
C ASP A 245 14.99 11.80 -13.06
N ILE A 246 15.48 12.11 -14.25
CA ILE A 246 15.44 13.46 -14.80
C ILE A 246 15.02 13.48 -16.25
N GLN A 247 14.40 14.58 -16.66
CA GLN A 247 14.10 14.91 -18.04
C GLN A 247 14.66 16.30 -18.37
N ARG A 248 15.45 16.38 -19.46
CA ARG A 248 16.06 17.63 -19.96
C ARG A 248 16.04 17.73 -21.48
N SER A 249 16.29 18.91 -22.03
CA SER A 249 16.19 19.19 -23.48
C SER A 249 17.12 18.33 -24.35
N GLU A 250 18.34 18.07 -23.89
CA GLU A 250 19.40 17.42 -24.67
C GLU A 250 19.26 15.88 -24.79
N GLU A 251 18.28 15.28 -24.09
CA GLU A 251 18.12 13.82 -24.04
C GLU A 251 16.78 13.38 -24.63
N LYS A 252 16.80 12.33 -25.48
CA LYS A 252 15.57 11.74 -26.02
C LYS A 252 14.77 11.05 -24.90
N LEU A 253 13.44 11.03 -25.06
CA LEU A 253 12.57 10.29 -24.15
C LEU A 253 12.74 8.78 -24.36
N GLU A 254 13.04 8.05 -23.29
CA GLU A 254 13.13 6.60 -23.29
C GLU A 254 11.75 5.94 -23.41
N SER A 255 11.71 4.72 -23.98
CA SER A 255 10.48 3.93 -24.03
C SER A 255 10.02 3.50 -22.62
N HIS A 256 8.73 3.21 -22.42
CA HIS A 256 8.23 2.70 -21.12
C HIS A 256 9.02 1.48 -20.65
N ILE A 257 9.30 0.54 -21.56
CA ILE A 257 10.07 -0.67 -21.25
C ILE A 257 11.43 -0.31 -20.65
N VAL A 258 12.18 0.61 -21.26
CA VAL A 258 13.51 1.00 -20.75
C VAL A 258 13.38 1.72 -19.41
N SER A 259 12.43 2.66 -19.28
CA SER A 259 12.18 3.38 -18.02
C SER A 259 11.85 2.45 -16.84
N PHE A 260 11.12 1.34 -17.08
CA PHE A 260 10.75 0.38 -16.03
C PHE A 260 11.72 -0.80 -15.86
N SER A 261 12.51 -1.17 -16.88
CA SER A 261 13.38 -2.37 -16.85
C SER A 261 14.88 -2.12 -16.74
N ASN A 262 15.37 -0.94 -17.16
CA ASN A 262 16.80 -0.60 -17.17
C ASN A 262 16.97 0.91 -16.99
N ARG A 263 17.03 1.37 -15.74
CA ARG A 263 17.29 2.78 -15.44
C ARG A 263 18.80 3.05 -15.52
N PRO A 264 19.26 4.02 -16.34
CA PRO A 264 20.68 4.36 -16.40
C PRO A 264 21.16 4.89 -15.04
N GLU A 265 22.27 4.35 -14.54
CA GLU A 265 22.86 4.73 -13.25
C GLU A 265 23.33 6.20 -13.23
N GLY A 266 23.08 6.88 -12.12
CA GLY A 266 23.87 8.03 -11.66
C GLY A 266 23.93 9.25 -12.59
N LYS A 267 22.80 9.79 -13.05
CA LYS A 267 22.82 11.05 -13.81
C LYS A 267 23.13 12.23 -12.89
N ILE A 268 24.13 13.03 -13.23
CA ILE A 268 24.39 14.31 -12.54
C ILE A 268 23.24 15.28 -12.82
N ILE A 269 22.63 15.78 -11.75
CA ILE A 269 21.53 16.73 -11.77
C ILE A 269 22.08 18.10 -12.17
N GLN A 270 21.43 18.76 -13.12
CA GLN A 270 21.84 20.05 -13.68
C GLN A 270 20.71 21.08 -13.55
N LYS A 271 21.08 22.36 -13.63
CA LYS A 271 20.10 23.44 -13.73
C LYS A 271 19.28 23.28 -15.01
N GLY A 272 17.96 23.40 -14.87
CA GLY A 272 16.99 23.20 -15.94
C GLY A 272 16.44 21.77 -16.06
N ASP A 273 16.90 20.83 -15.24
CA ASP A 273 16.34 19.48 -15.20
C ASP A 273 14.95 19.50 -14.53
N LEU A 274 14.02 18.74 -15.11
CA LEU A 274 12.81 18.29 -14.43
C LEU A 274 13.15 16.97 -13.75
N ILE A 275 13.17 16.95 -12.42
CA ILE A 275 13.43 15.78 -11.58
C ILE A 275 12.09 15.12 -11.24
N HIS A 276 12.11 13.79 -11.17
CA HIS A 276 11.01 12.95 -10.72
C HIS A 276 11.54 11.94 -9.70
N CYS A 277 10.72 11.58 -8.71
CA CYS A 277 10.99 10.42 -7.87
C CYS A 277 9.76 9.53 -7.77
N ASP A 278 10.02 8.28 -7.38
CA ASP A 278 9.04 7.25 -7.05
C ASP A 278 9.48 6.65 -5.71
N PHE A 279 8.67 6.86 -4.66
CA PHE A 279 9.08 6.66 -3.28
C PHE A 279 7.91 6.28 -2.35
N GLY A 280 8.14 5.20 -1.58
CA GLY A 280 7.18 4.71 -0.61
C GLY A 280 7.82 4.22 0.69
N ILE A 281 7.11 4.48 1.79
CA ILE A 281 7.51 4.03 3.13
C ILE A 281 6.45 3.15 3.78
N THR A 282 6.87 2.37 4.77
CA THR A 282 6.02 1.55 5.62
C THR A 282 5.98 2.15 7.02
N TYR A 283 4.77 2.41 7.54
CA TYR A 283 4.55 2.86 8.90
C TYR A 283 3.25 2.29 9.45
N LEU A 284 3.27 1.79 10.69
CA LEU A 284 2.10 1.16 11.33
C LEU A 284 1.45 0.06 10.46
N ARG A 285 2.27 -0.66 9.67
CA ARG A 285 1.86 -1.69 8.70
C ARG A 285 1.03 -1.17 7.52
N LEU A 286 1.02 0.13 7.28
CA LEU A 286 0.50 0.74 6.06
C LEU A 286 1.67 1.18 5.19
N ASN A 287 1.44 1.25 3.88
CA ASN A 287 2.41 1.67 2.90
C ASN A 287 1.90 2.89 2.13
N THR A 288 2.80 3.83 1.82
CA THR A 288 2.55 4.83 0.77
C THR A 288 3.22 4.41 -0.51
N ASP A 289 2.74 4.95 -1.62
CA ASP A 289 3.47 5.01 -2.87
C ASP A 289 3.21 6.38 -3.50
N CYS A 290 4.26 7.05 -3.95
CA CYS A 290 4.19 8.47 -4.29
C CYS A 290 5.24 8.86 -5.32
N GLN A 291 4.77 9.53 -6.37
CA GLN A 291 5.55 10.06 -7.47
C GLN A 291 5.33 11.55 -7.58
N GLN A 292 6.42 12.30 -7.42
CA GLN A 292 6.41 13.76 -7.42
C GLN A 292 7.54 14.33 -8.26
N HIS A 293 7.33 15.55 -8.73
CA HIS A 293 8.27 16.28 -9.58
C HIS A 293 8.88 17.49 -8.87
N ALA A 294 10.12 17.79 -9.21
CA ALA A 294 10.76 19.06 -8.88
C ALA A 294 11.47 19.64 -10.12
N TYR A 295 11.65 20.95 -10.13
CA TYR A 295 12.42 21.64 -11.15
C TYR A 295 13.67 22.25 -10.54
N VAL A 296 14.81 22.10 -11.20
CA VAL A 296 16.06 22.76 -10.80
C VAL A 296 16.16 24.11 -11.51
N PRO A 297 16.03 25.26 -10.82
CA PRO A 297 16.05 26.55 -11.47
C PRO A 297 17.39 26.86 -12.15
N LYS A 298 17.33 27.49 -13.33
CA LYS A 298 18.48 28.18 -13.92
C LYS A 298 18.73 29.51 -13.21
N ASP A 299 19.90 30.10 -13.48
CA ASP A 299 20.27 31.38 -12.90
C ASP A 299 19.22 32.47 -13.21
N GLY A 300 18.65 33.05 -12.16
CA GLY A 300 17.64 34.10 -12.24
C GLY A 300 16.19 33.60 -12.36
N GLU A 301 15.95 32.29 -12.46
CA GLU A 301 14.61 31.73 -12.42
C GLU A 301 14.10 31.65 -10.97
N THR A 302 12.84 32.06 -10.77
CA THR A 302 12.14 32.01 -9.46
C THR A 302 10.89 31.12 -9.50
N LYS A 303 10.66 30.48 -10.65
CA LYS A 303 9.59 29.52 -10.91
C LYS A 303 10.01 28.59 -12.05
N ALA A 304 9.39 27.43 -12.14
CA ALA A 304 9.55 26.55 -13.29
C ALA A 304 9.05 27.23 -14.58
N PRO A 305 9.62 26.89 -15.75
CA PRO A 305 9.13 27.39 -17.04
C PRO A 305 7.65 27.10 -17.27
N ASP A 306 6.93 28.04 -17.87
CA ASP A 306 5.48 27.96 -18.06
C ASP A 306 5.06 26.71 -18.87
N PHE A 307 5.89 26.24 -19.80
CA PHE A 307 5.62 25.01 -20.56
C PHE A 307 5.67 23.74 -19.70
N LEU A 308 6.55 23.68 -18.68
CA LEU A 308 6.58 22.57 -17.73
C LEU A 308 5.41 22.63 -16.77
N ILE A 309 5.06 23.83 -16.28
CA ILE A 309 3.87 24.04 -15.44
C ILE A 309 2.61 23.59 -16.19
N LYS A 310 2.48 23.95 -17.47
CA LYS A 310 1.36 23.49 -18.30
C LYS A 310 1.34 21.98 -18.44
N ALA A 311 2.49 21.35 -18.74
CA ALA A 311 2.58 19.90 -18.85
C ALA A 311 2.17 19.20 -17.54
N PHE A 312 2.64 19.71 -16.40
CA PHE A 312 2.28 19.20 -15.09
C PHE A 312 0.76 19.23 -14.85
N LYS A 313 0.11 20.34 -15.19
CA LYS A 313 -1.36 20.48 -15.13
C LYS A 313 -2.10 19.51 -16.05
N ASP A 314 -1.54 19.19 -17.22
CA ASP A 314 -2.09 18.15 -18.10
C ASP A 314 -2.07 16.77 -17.40
N GLY A 315 -1.06 16.51 -16.55
CA GLY A 315 -1.00 15.33 -15.67
C GLY A 315 -2.06 15.33 -14.57
N ASN A 316 -2.21 16.42 -13.80
CA ASN A 316 -3.25 16.51 -12.77
C ASN A 316 -4.66 16.35 -13.36
N LYS A 317 -4.89 16.86 -14.57
CA LYS A 317 -6.17 16.68 -15.28
C LYS A 317 -6.47 15.21 -15.56
N ILE A 318 -5.47 14.36 -15.84
CA ILE A 318 -5.69 12.91 -15.95
C ILE A 318 -6.02 12.29 -14.59
N GLN A 319 -5.42 12.76 -13.49
CA GLN A 319 -5.80 12.29 -12.16
C GLN A 319 -7.25 12.65 -11.82
N ASP A 320 -7.71 13.86 -12.18
CA ASP A 320 -9.11 14.27 -12.03
C ASP A 320 -10.07 13.38 -12.85
N ILE A 321 -9.71 13.12 -14.12
CA ILE A 321 -10.49 12.24 -15.01
C ILE A 321 -10.54 10.82 -14.48
N LEU A 322 -9.42 10.28 -14.00
CA LEU A 322 -9.38 8.94 -13.44
C LEU A 322 -10.28 8.85 -12.20
N THR A 323 -10.09 9.75 -11.24
CA THR A 323 -10.76 9.69 -9.95
C THR A 323 -12.24 10.03 -10.01
N SER A 324 -12.68 10.83 -11.00
CA SER A 324 -14.11 11.07 -11.25
C SER A 324 -14.86 9.84 -11.76
N ASN A 325 -14.16 8.83 -12.27
CA ASN A 325 -14.74 7.58 -12.77
C ASN A 325 -14.87 6.51 -11.69
N PHE A 326 -14.43 6.76 -10.45
CA PHE A 326 -14.60 5.85 -9.32
C PHE A 326 -16.08 5.76 -8.94
N GLU A 327 -16.58 4.53 -8.83
CA GLU A 327 -17.95 4.24 -8.43
C GLU A 327 -18.02 2.84 -7.82
N THR A 328 -18.64 2.71 -6.65
CA THR A 328 -18.82 1.42 -5.97
C THR A 328 -19.54 0.43 -6.88
N GLY A 329 -18.97 -0.77 -7.03
CA GLY A 329 -19.49 -1.84 -7.86
C GLY A 329 -18.94 -1.87 -9.29
N ARG A 330 -18.29 -0.80 -9.78
CA ARG A 330 -17.55 -0.87 -11.06
C ARG A 330 -16.27 -1.66 -10.89
N SER A 331 -15.92 -2.46 -11.89
CA SER A 331 -14.61 -3.11 -11.98
C SER A 331 -13.49 -2.11 -12.27
N GLY A 332 -12.26 -2.46 -11.89
CA GLY A 332 -11.08 -1.65 -12.24
C GLY A 332 -10.92 -1.46 -13.76
N ASN A 333 -11.31 -2.47 -14.56
CA ASN A 333 -11.29 -2.42 -16.02
C ASN A 333 -12.30 -1.42 -16.59
N GLU A 334 -13.50 -1.33 -16.01
CA GLU A 334 -14.49 -0.32 -16.42
C GLU A 334 -14.01 1.10 -16.10
N ILE A 335 -13.44 1.31 -14.92
CA ILE A 335 -12.86 2.61 -14.52
C ILE A 335 -11.71 2.99 -15.47
N LEU A 336 -10.78 2.06 -15.74
CA LEU A 336 -9.65 2.27 -16.64
C LEU A 336 -10.11 2.70 -18.04
N LEU A 337 -11.01 1.92 -18.66
CA LEU A 337 -11.44 2.16 -20.03
C LEU A 337 -12.20 3.47 -20.17
N ALA A 338 -13.01 3.85 -19.17
CA ALA A 338 -13.70 5.13 -19.14
C ALA A 338 -12.71 6.30 -19.04
N ALA A 339 -11.77 6.25 -18.09
CA ALA A 339 -10.78 7.29 -17.88
C ALA A 339 -9.83 7.48 -19.07
N LEU A 340 -9.38 6.38 -19.70
CA LEU A 340 -8.54 6.44 -20.91
C LEU A 340 -9.28 7.05 -22.09
N LYS A 341 -10.58 6.76 -22.25
CA LYS A 341 -11.41 7.34 -23.30
C LYS A 341 -11.56 8.85 -23.08
N GLU A 342 -11.99 9.26 -21.89
CA GLU A 342 -12.20 10.68 -21.54
C GLU A 342 -10.90 11.49 -21.66
N GLY A 343 -9.77 10.94 -21.18
CA GLY A 343 -8.47 11.59 -21.30
C GLY A 343 -8.06 11.83 -22.77
N LYS A 344 -8.29 10.85 -23.65
CA LYS A 344 -8.00 11.00 -25.09
C LYS A 344 -8.93 12.02 -25.75
N GLU A 345 -10.22 12.00 -25.42
CA GLU A 345 -11.20 12.99 -25.89
C GLU A 345 -10.86 14.41 -25.42
N ALA A 346 -10.25 14.54 -24.24
CA ALA A 346 -9.72 15.80 -23.72
C ALA A 346 -8.39 16.25 -24.38
N GLY A 347 -7.88 15.52 -25.38
CA GLY A 347 -6.67 15.84 -26.13
C GLY A 347 -5.36 15.40 -25.45
N LEU A 348 -5.44 14.55 -24.43
CA LEU A 348 -4.30 14.09 -23.64
C LEU A 348 -3.82 12.71 -24.12
N ARG A 349 -2.66 12.28 -23.64
CA ARG A 349 -2.07 10.96 -23.95
C ARG A 349 -1.85 10.15 -22.67
N PRO A 350 -2.94 9.68 -22.02
CA PRO A 350 -2.84 9.01 -20.73
C PRO A 350 -2.28 7.59 -20.82
N SER A 351 -1.59 7.19 -19.76
CA SER A 351 -1.29 5.81 -19.39
C SER A 351 -1.58 5.67 -17.90
N ILE A 352 -2.46 4.74 -17.53
CA ILE A 352 -2.97 4.58 -16.15
C ILE A 352 -2.58 3.20 -15.63
N TYR A 353 -2.01 3.15 -14.43
CA TYR A 353 -1.48 1.92 -13.81
C TYR A 353 -1.67 1.95 -12.29
N THR A 354 -2.83 2.48 -11.89
CA THR A 354 -3.26 2.71 -10.52
C THR A 354 -3.58 1.39 -9.83
N HIS A 355 -3.11 1.23 -8.60
CA HIS A 355 -3.31 0.02 -7.81
C HIS A 355 -3.75 0.31 -6.37
N PRO A 356 -4.37 -0.66 -5.68
CA PRO A 356 -4.71 -0.51 -4.27
C PRO A 356 -3.46 -0.29 -3.40
N LEU A 357 -3.61 0.51 -2.34
CA LEU A 357 -2.62 0.74 -1.29
C LEU A 357 -3.14 0.27 0.06
N GLY A 358 -2.22 -0.13 0.94
CA GLY A 358 -2.59 -0.52 2.30
C GLY A 358 -1.48 -1.30 3.00
N MET A 359 -1.77 -2.53 3.41
CA MET A 359 -0.81 -3.35 4.17
C MET A 359 0.36 -3.87 3.33
N TYR A 360 0.21 -3.79 2.01
CA TYR A 360 1.24 -4.01 1.02
C TYR A 360 1.31 -2.78 0.11
N GLY A 361 2.46 -2.51 -0.51
CA GLY A 361 2.61 -1.46 -1.51
C GLY A 361 1.71 -1.71 -2.72
N HIS A 362 1.91 -2.82 -3.40
CA HIS A 362 0.91 -3.37 -4.33
C HIS A 362 -0.13 -4.19 -3.53
N ALA A 363 -1.12 -3.53 -2.93
CA ALA A 363 -2.16 -4.20 -2.16
C ALA A 363 -3.19 -4.92 -3.05
N ALA A 364 -3.97 -5.81 -2.45
CA ALA A 364 -5.06 -6.51 -3.13
C ALA A 364 -6.31 -5.61 -3.23
N GLY A 365 -7.04 -5.75 -4.33
CA GLY A 365 -8.23 -4.96 -4.66
C GLY A 365 -8.34 -4.75 -6.17
N PRO A 366 -9.18 -3.81 -6.63
CA PRO A 366 -9.35 -3.52 -8.06
C PRO A 366 -8.10 -2.86 -8.63
N THR A 367 -7.41 -3.54 -9.56
CA THR A 367 -6.33 -2.93 -10.35
C THR A 367 -6.92 -2.09 -11.47
N ILE A 368 -6.42 -0.87 -11.66
CA ILE A 368 -6.87 0.05 -12.71
C ILE A 368 -5.71 0.25 -13.69
N GLY A 369 -5.57 -0.70 -14.60
CA GLY A 369 -4.51 -0.73 -15.62
C GLY A 369 -3.15 -1.17 -15.10
N MET A 370 -2.23 -1.45 -16.03
CA MET A 370 -0.79 -1.61 -15.77
C MET A 370 -0.02 -0.89 -16.87
N TRP A 371 1.24 -0.52 -16.62
CA TRP A 371 2.04 0.27 -17.57
C TRP A 371 2.15 -0.40 -18.96
N ASP A 372 2.04 -1.73 -19.03
CA ASP A 372 2.01 -2.54 -20.26
C ASP A 372 0.62 -3.06 -20.67
N SER A 373 -0.41 -2.83 -19.85
CA SER A 373 -1.76 -3.38 -20.02
C SER A 373 -2.84 -2.28 -19.89
N GLN A 374 -2.98 -1.48 -20.95
CA GLN A 374 -3.95 -0.37 -21.03
C GLN A 374 -5.33 -0.78 -21.60
N GLY A 375 -5.48 -2.04 -22.02
CA GLY A 375 -6.75 -2.59 -22.53
C GLY A 375 -7.63 -3.25 -21.47
N GLY A 376 -7.16 -3.29 -20.22
CA GLY A 376 -7.74 -4.06 -19.13
C GLY A 376 -6.75 -5.09 -18.59
N VAL A 377 -6.99 -5.49 -17.34
CA VAL A 377 -6.22 -6.45 -16.56
C VAL A 377 -7.15 -7.60 -16.18
N PRO A 378 -7.07 -8.77 -16.84
CA PRO A 378 -7.86 -9.94 -16.47
C PRO A 378 -7.60 -10.37 -15.02
N GLY A 379 -8.65 -10.76 -14.31
CA GLY A 379 -8.56 -11.13 -12.90
C GLY A 379 -8.64 -9.91 -11.99
N THR A 380 -7.50 -9.28 -11.68
CA THR A 380 -7.46 -8.21 -10.68
C THR A 380 -8.16 -6.92 -11.10
N GLY A 381 -8.25 -6.65 -12.41
CA GLY A 381 -9.05 -5.54 -12.95
C GLY A 381 -10.53 -5.86 -13.06
N ASP A 382 -10.94 -7.13 -12.94
CA ASP A 382 -12.36 -7.53 -12.98
C ASP A 382 -13.02 -7.45 -11.60
N TYR A 383 -12.22 -7.37 -10.53
CA TYR A 383 -12.72 -7.21 -9.17
C TYR A 383 -13.41 -5.84 -8.99
N PRO A 384 -14.61 -5.79 -8.38
CA PRO A 384 -15.37 -4.56 -8.23
C PRO A 384 -14.79 -3.66 -7.13
N LEU A 385 -14.83 -2.35 -7.35
CA LEU A 385 -14.49 -1.35 -6.35
C LEU A 385 -15.48 -1.38 -5.20
N TYR A 386 -14.96 -1.52 -3.99
CA TYR A 386 -15.72 -1.34 -2.74
C TYR A 386 -15.30 -0.05 -2.04
N GLU A 387 -16.20 0.46 -1.20
CA GLU A 387 -15.90 1.59 -0.31
C GLU A 387 -14.84 1.23 0.72
N ASN A 388 -14.18 2.28 1.21
CA ASN A 388 -13.07 2.25 2.14
C ASN A 388 -11.80 1.59 1.57
N THR A 389 -11.51 1.86 0.30
CA THR A 389 -10.32 1.36 -0.40
C THR A 389 -9.31 2.49 -0.61
N GLY A 390 -8.07 2.25 -0.16
CA GLY A 390 -6.92 3.13 -0.42
C GLY A 390 -6.28 2.79 -1.76
N TYR A 391 -5.76 3.81 -2.44
CA TYR A 391 -5.18 3.70 -3.79
C TYR A 391 -3.91 4.50 -3.94
N ALA A 392 -2.98 3.96 -4.72
CA ALA A 392 -1.93 4.70 -5.40
C ALA A 392 -2.52 5.21 -6.72
N ILE A 393 -2.82 6.51 -6.81
CA ILE A 393 -3.37 7.13 -8.04
C ILE A 393 -2.23 7.36 -9.03
N GLU A 394 -1.71 6.26 -9.54
CA GLU A 394 -0.52 6.16 -10.37
C GLU A 394 -0.87 6.20 -11.86
N LEU A 395 -0.30 7.18 -12.56
CA LEU A 395 -0.50 7.38 -13.99
C LEU A 395 0.57 8.29 -14.58
N ASN A 396 0.62 8.38 -15.91
CA ASN A 396 1.31 9.45 -16.60
C ASN A 396 0.53 10.00 -17.79
N THR A 397 0.95 11.18 -18.24
CA THR A 397 0.62 11.67 -19.58
C THR A 397 1.87 12.06 -20.34
N THR A 398 1.91 11.71 -21.63
CA THR A 398 2.99 12.14 -22.53
C THR A 398 2.67 13.49 -23.15
N VAL A 399 3.52 14.48 -22.94
CA VAL A 399 3.32 15.87 -23.39
C VAL A 399 4.43 16.27 -24.36
N LYS A 400 4.07 16.82 -25.52
CA LYS A 400 5.03 17.42 -26.44
C LYS A 400 5.47 18.77 -25.89
N ILE A 401 6.78 18.96 -25.74
CA ILE A 401 7.41 20.22 -25.31
C ILE A 401 8.16 20.83 -26.51
N PRO A 402 7.57 21.79 -27.23
CA PRO A 402 8.21 22.45 -28.36
C PRO A 402 9.56 23.09 -27.99
N GLU A 403 9.66 23.69 -26.81
CA GLU A 403 10.86 24.37 -26.28
C GLU A 403 12.04 23.41 -26.10
N TRP A 404 11.77 22.12 -25.93
CA TRP A 404 12.78 21.05 -25.83
C TRP A 404 12.83 20.18 -27.08
N ASN A 405 12.00 20.47 -28.09
CA ASN A 405 11.81 19.68 -29.31
C ASN A 405 11.59 18.17 -29.04
N LYS A 406 10.96 17.81 -27.91
CA LYS A 406 10.80 16.40 -27.50
C LYS A 406 9.48 16.17 -26.76
N ASP A 407 9.16 14.91 -26.55
CA ASP A 407 8.12 14.53 -25.59
C ASP A 407 8.72 14.39 -24.20
N ILE A 408 7.93 14.68 -23.17
CA ILE A 408 8.21 14.33 -21.77
C ILE A 408 7.05 13.51 -21.22
N ARG A 409 7.27 12.81 -20.11
CA ARG A 409 6.20 12.21 -19.32
C ARG A 409 6.03 12.95 -18.00
N ILE A 410 4.80 13.28 -17.68
CA ILE A 410 4.42 13.73 -16.33
C ILE A 410 3.86 12.51 -15.63
N MET A 411 4.70 11.87 -14.82
CA MET A 411 4.37 10.70 -13.99
C MET A 411 3.93 11.21 -12.62
N LEU A 412 2.78 10.75 -12.14
CA LEU A 412 2.16 11.25 -10.91
C LEU A 412 1.59 10.07 -10.16
N GLU A 413 1.75 10.12 -8.84
CA GLU A 413 1.20 9.12 -7.95
C GLU A 413 1.00 9.72 -6.58
N GLU A 414 -0.23 9.60 -6.10
CA GLU A 414 -0.63 10.15 -4.83
C GLU A 414 -1.62 9.21 -4.16
N ALA A 415 -1.57 9.16 -2.83
CA ALA A 415 -2.49 8.34 -2.05
C ALA A 415 -3.92 8.89 -2.17
N GLY A 416 -4.81 8.10 -2.74
CA GLY A 416 -6.25 8.31 -2.83
C GLY A 416 -7.04 7.42 -1.88
N PHE A 417 -8.25 7.83 -1.56
CA PHE A 417 -9.20 7.05 -0.76
C PHE A 417 -10.60 7.17 -1.33
N TRP A 418 -11.20 6.01 -1.64
CA TRP A 418 -12.60 5.89 -2.00
C TRP A 418 -13.42 5.54 -0.75
N GLY A 419 -14.20 6.50 -0.24
CA GLY A 419 -15.05 6.32 0.94
C GLY A 419 -16.54 6.51 0.64
N GLU A 420 -17.37 6.45 1.67
CA GLU A 420 -18.83 6.67 1.59
C GLU A 420 -19.19 8.07 1.03
N ASP A 421 -18.35 9.08 1.29
CA ASP A 421 -18.52 10.45 0.79
C ASP A 421 -17.88 10.69 -0.60
N GLY A 422 -17.40 9.61 -1.25
CA GLY A 422 -16.74 9.65 -2.55
C GLY A 422 -15.21 9.65 -2.47
N PHE A 423 -14.57 10.06 -3.58
CA PHE A 423 -13.12 10.08 -3.71
C PHE A 423 -12.51 11.31 -3.04
N ARG A 424 -11.38 11.12 -2.34
CA ARG A 424 -10.47 12.20 -1.94
C ARG A 424 -9.02 11.74 -2.01
N TYR A 425 -8.10 12.69 -2.16
CA TYR A 425 -6.71 12.45 -1.83
C TYR A 425 -6.54 12.40 -0.31
N VAL A 426 -5.75 11.45 0.19
CA VAL A 426 -5.59 11.17 1.62
C VAL A 426 -5.01 12.39 2.34
N SER A 427 -3.90 12.93 1.83
CA SER A 427 -3.33 14.20 2.30
C SER A 427 -3.01 15.15 1.15
N GLY A 428 -4.02 15.38 0.30
CA GLY A 428 -3.84 16.18 -0.90
C GLY A 428 -2.93 15.50 -1.94
N ARG A 429 -2.61 16.26 -2.99
CA ARG A 429 -1.74 15.83 -4.09
C ARG A 429 -0.76 16.94 -4.44
N GLN A 430 0.29 16.62 -5.20
CA GLN A 430 1.10 17.65 -5.82
C GLN A 430 0.31 18.44 -6.89
N GLU A 431 0.10 19.74 -6.63
CA GLU A 431 -0.57 20.67 -7.57
C GLU A 431 0.40 21.63 -8.29
N GLU A 432 1.62 21.75 -7.78
CA GLU A 432 2.67 22.61 -8.33
C GLU A 432 4.03 21.89 -8.32
N LEU A 433 4.86 22.19 -9.31
CA LEU A 433 6.24 21.72 -9.36
C LEU A 433 7.01 22.31 -8.18
N MET A 434 7.67 21.45 -7.40
CA MET A 434 8.62 21.92 -6.38
C MET A 434 9.80 22.60 -7.07
N LEU A 435 10.45 23.55 -6.40
CA LEU A 435 11.73 24.10 -6.82
C LEU A 435 12.83 23.53 -5.93
N VAL A 436 13.96 23.20 -6.54
CA VAL A 436 15.19 22.91 -5.80
C VAL A 436 15.86 24.24 -5.47
N ASP A 437 15.44 24.89 -4.38
CA ASP A 437 15.90 26.21 -3.93
C ASP A 437 16.38 26.28 -2.46
#